data_AF-A6TME5-F1
#
_entry.id   AF-A6TME5-F1
#
_cell.length_a   1.000
_cell.length_b   1.000
_cell.length_c   1.000
_cell.angle_alpha   90.00
_cell.angle_beta   90.00
_cell.angle_gamma   90.00
#
_symmetry.space_group_name_H-M   'P 1'
#
loop_
_entity.id
_entity.type
_entity.pdbx_description
1 polymer ?
#
loop_
_entity_poly.entity_id
_entity_poly.type
_entity_poly.pdbx_seq_one_letter_code
_entity_poly.pdbx_strand_id
1 'polypeptide(L)'
;MNRRKRTEILIKSPIEVARSFAKEIENHYDMTIIEKPHQTLTMIKIKEEARKSQFFIGEVLVTEAKVKVKDQLGLGIVTGINESLALTLAIIDAAYNLELIETKKWNEKLFYEEKKLQKQRALEVERILKTKVSFETMQEY
;
A
#
# COMPACT_ATOMS: atom_id res chain seq x y z
N MET A 1 11.26 5.58 -6.78
CA MET A 1 10.76 5.30 -5.41
C MET A 1 10.71 3.79 -5.18
N ASN A 2 11.03 3.28 -3.99
CA ASN A 2 10.97 1.84 -3.70
C ASN A 2 9.51 1.32 -3.78
N ARG A 3 9.32 0.11 -4.33
CA ARG A 3 8.02 -0.55 -4.53
C ARG A 3 7.16 -0.61 -3.26
N ARG A 4 7.73 -1.02 -2.12
CA ARG A 4 7.00 -1.11 -0.84
C ARG A 4 6.43 0.25 -0.44
N LYS A 5 7.26 1.29 -0.48
CA LYS A 5 6.89 2.65 -0.11
C LYS A 5 5.78 3.21 -1.02
N ARG A 6 5.92 3.00 -2.33
CA ARG A 6 4.90 3.37 -3.32
C ARG A 6 3.55 2.75 -3.00
N THR A 7 3.53 1.43 -2.82
CA THR A 7 2.28 0.69 -2.59
C THR A 7 1.63 1.12 -1.28
N GLU A 8 2.41 1.37 -0.22
CA GLU A 8 1.88 1.87 1.04
C GLU A 8 1.19 3.24 0.88
N ILE A 9 1.79 4.16 0.13
CA ILE A 9 1.20 5.48 -0.15
C ILE A 9 -0.12 5.29 -0.91
N LEU A 10 -0.11 4.53 -2.01
CA LEU A 10 -1.29 4.32 -2.84
C LEU A 10 -2.47 3.68 -2.08
N ILE A 11 -2.20 2.76 -1.16
CA ILE A 11 -3.23 2.11 -0.33
C ILE A 11 -3.81 3.08 0.71
N LYS A 12 -2.99 3.97 1.27
CA LYS A 12 -3.39 4.88 2.36
C LYS A 12 -3.92 6.22 1.86
N SER A 13 -3.63 6.58 0.61
CA SER A 13 -4.16 7.76 -0.06
C SER A 13 -5.59 7.54 -0.57
N PRO A 14 -6.31 8.62 -0.93
CA PRO A 14 -7.60 8.49 -1.61
C PRO A 14 -7.47 7.64 -2.88
N ILE A 15 -8.44 6.75 -3.10
CA ILE A 15 -8.41 5.77 -4.20
C ILE A 15 -8.33 6.43 -5.58
N GLU A 16 -8.82 7.66 -5.69
CA GLU A 16 -8.80 8.49 -6.90
C GLU A 16 -7.38 8.74 -7.41
N VAL A 17 -6.40 8.85 -6.50
CA VAL A 17 -4.99 9.04 -6.87
C VAL A 17 -4.46 7.80 -7.60
N ALA A 18 -4.74 6.61 -7.07
CA ALA A 18 -4.34 5.38 -7.71
C ALA A 18 -5.11 5.17 -9.04
N ARG A 19 -6.42 5.43 -9.04
CA ARG A 19 -7.25 5.31 -10.25
C ARG A 19 -6.79 6.25 -11.36
N SER A 20 -6.38 7.48 -11.06
CA SER A 20 -5.90 8.39 -12.10
C SER A 20 -4.62 7.88 -12.76
N PHE A 21 -3.72 7.27 -12.00
CA PHE A 21 -2.49 6.67 -12.54
C PHE A 21 -2.79 5.46 -13.42
N ALA A 22 -3.63 4.53 -12.95
CA ALA A 22 -4.02 3.38 -13.75
C ALA A 22 -4.73 3.83 -15.05
N LYS A 23 -5.60 4.83 -14.96
CA LYS A 23 -6.32 5.34 -16.14
C LYS A 23 -5.39 5.95 -17.19
N GLU A 24 -4.32 6.62 -16.76
CA GLU A 24 -3.31 7.16 -17.67
C GLU A 24 -2.60 6.02 -18.44
N ILE A 25 -2.34 4.89 -17.80
CA ILE A 25 -1.73 3.72 -18.47
C ILE A 25 -2.72 3.05 -19.42
N GLU A 26 -3.96 2.83 -18.97
CA GLU A 26 -5.02 2.22 -19.80
C GLU A 26 -5.27 3.00 -21.09
N ASN A 27 -5.08 4.32 -21.08
CA ASN A 27 -5.31 5.17 -22.25
C ASN A 27 -4.11 5.18 -23.24
N HIS A 28 -2.90 4.90 -22.77
CA HIS A 28 -1.67 5.03 -23.57
C HIS A 28 -1.04 3.71 -23.98
N TYR A 29 -1.38 2.60 -23.30
CA TYR A 29 -0.73 1.32 -23.48
C TYR A 29 -1.73 0.17 -23.52
N ASP A 30 -1.48 -0.76 -24.42
CA ASP A 30 -2.19 -2.03 -24.42
C ASP A 30 -1.83 -2.84 -23.18
N MET A 31 -2.87 -3.38 -22.53
CA MET A 31 -2.72 -4.23 -21.37
C MET A 31 -3.61 -5.46 -21.48
N THR A 32 -3.19 -6.53 -20.80
CA THR A 32 -3.98 -7.76 -20.68
C THR A 32 -4.09 -8.16 -19.23
N ILE A 33 -5.30 -8.50 -18.80
CA ILE A 33 -5.53 -9.06 -17.47
C ILE A 33 -5.13 -10.54 -17.52
N ILE A 34 -4.06 -10.90 -16.80
CA ILE A 34 -3.57 -12.28 -16.72
C ILE A 34 -4.41 -13.06 -15.72
N GLU A 35 -4.65 -12.46 -14.55
CA GLU A 35 -5.56 -12.98 -13.54
C GLU A 35 -6.51 -11.86 -13.13
N LYS A 36 -7.81 -12.11 -13.30
CA LYS A 36 -8.85 -11.20 -12.83
C LYS A 36 -8.76 -11.04 -11.32
N PRO A 37 -9.17 -9.88 -10.77
CA PRO A 37 -9.28 -9.71 -9.34
C PRO A 37 -10.06 -10.85 -8.71
N HIS A 38 -9.45 -11.55 -7.76
CA HIS A 38 -10.09 -12.65 -7.05
C HIS A 38 -9.68 -12.64 -5.59
N GLN A 39 -10.55 -13.20 -4.76
CA GLN A 39 -10.38 -13.26 -3.32
C GLN A 39 -9.57 -14.50 -2.95
N THR A 40 -8.63 -14.33 -2.05
CA THR A 40 -7.83 -15.43 -1.49
C THR A 40 -7.53 -15.16 -0.02
N LEU A 41 -7.02 -16.16 0.68
CA LEU A 41 -6.65 -16.08 2.08
C LEU A 41 -5.14 -16.17 2.20
N THR A 42 -4.55 -15.32 3.02
CA THR A 42 -3.12 -15.36 3.32
C THR A 42 -2.88 -15.50 4.80
N MET A 43 -1.93 -16.36 5.17
CA MET A 43 -1.58 -16.62 6.57
C MET A 43 -0.83 -15.43 7.17
N ILE A 44 -1.27 -14.93 8.32
CA ILE A 44 -0.49 -13.94 9.08
C ILE A 44 0.61 -14.67 9.84
N LYS A 45 1.85 -14.33 9.49
CA LYS A 45 3.05 -14.82 10.17
C LYS A 45 3.55 -13.81 11.18
N ILE A 46 3.62 -14.20 12.45
CA ILE A 46 4.25 -13.40 13.51
C ILE A 46 5.52 -14.08 14.01
N LYS A 47 6.37 -13.27 14.64
CA LYS A 47 7.52 -13.76 15.38
C LYS A 47 7.25 -13.59 16.87
N GLU A 48 7.18 -14.70 17.60
CA GLU A 48 7.02 -14.69 19.04
C GLU A 48 8.33 -14.25 19.70
N GLU A 49 8.31 -13.21 20.54
CA GLU A 49 9.55 -12.66 21.11
C GLU A 49 10.17 -13.55 22.19
N ALA A 50 9.38 -14.34 22.92
CA ALA A 50 9.86 -15.17 24.01
C ALA A 50 10.82 -16.29 23.55
N ARG A 51 10.50 -16.95 22.43
CA ARG A 51 11.30 -18.07 21.88
C ARG A 51 11.87 -17.80 20.49
N LYS A 52 11.63 -16.60 19.94
CA LYS A 52 12.01 -16.21 18.56
C LYS A 52 11.47 -17.17 17.48
N SER A 53 10.41 -17.92 17.81
CA SER A 53 9.71 -18.88 16.94
C SER A 53 8.81 -18.17 15.93
N GLN A 54 8.61 -18.82 14.79
CA GLN A 54 7.60 -18.42 13.81
C GLN A 54 6.25 -19.03 14.21
N PHE A 55 5.21 -18.22 14.28
CA PHE A 55 3.86 -18.65 14.62
C PHE A 55 2.85 -18.06 13.62
N PHE A 56 1.84 -18.84 13.26
CA PHE A 56 0.78 -18.43 12.35
C PHE A 56 -0.50 -18.20 13.15
N ILE A 57 -0.93 -16.95 13.30
CA ILE A 57 -2.08 -16.58 14.17
C ILE A 57 -3.43 -16.72 13.49
N GLY A 58 -3.46 -16.93 12.18
CA GLY A 58 -4.69 -17.04 11.39
C GLY A 58 -4.50 -16.56 9.96
N GLU A 59 -5.62 -16.26 9.31
CA GLU A 59 -5.72 -15.90 7.91
C GLU A 59 -6.33 -14.50 7.74
N VAL A 60 -5.95 -13.82 6.67
CA VAL A 60 -6.54 -12.55 6.22
C VAL A 60 -7.04 -12.72 4.81
N LEU A 61 -8.30 -12.30 4.60
CA LEU A 61 -8.86 -12.15 3.26
C LEU A 61 -8.13 -11.05 2.50
N VAL A 62 -7.66 -11.37 1.31
CA VAL A 62 -7.03 -10.43 0.39
C VAL A 62 -7.68 -10.55 -0.99
N THR A 63 -7.67 -9.48 -1.75
CA THR A 63 -7.97 -9.50 -3.17
C THR A 63 -6.67 -9.32 -3.95
N GLU A 64 -6.39 -10.21 -4.89
CA GLU A 64 -5.22 -10.13 -5.76
C GLU A 64 -5.60 -10.05 -7.24
N ALA A 65 -4.78 -9.34 -8.02
CA ALA A 65 -4.91 -9.21 -9.46
C ALA A 65 -3.53 -9.20 -10.12
N LYS A 66 -3.43 -9.80 -11.31
CA LYS A 66 -2.22 -9.76 -12.13
C LYS A 66 -2.53 -9.23 -13.52
N VAL A 67 -1.72 -8.29 -13.97
CA VAL A 67 -1.84 -7.70 -15.31
C VAL A 67 -0.51 -7.76 -16.02
N LYS A 68 -0.55 -7.69 -17.34
CA LYS A 68 0.61 -7.53 -18.20
C LYS A 68 0.44 -6.24 -18.99
N VAL A 69 1.41 -5.34 -18.87
CA VAL A 69 1.50 -4.11 -19.68
C VAL A 69 2.74 -4.25 -20.55
N LYS A 70 2.56 -4.30 -21.87
CA LYS A 70 3.59 -4.73 -22.84
C LYS A 70 4.23 -6.07 -22.44
N ASP A 71 5.49 -6.08 -22.03
CA ASP A 71 6.28 -7.26 -21.67
C ASP A 71 6.40 -7.47 -20.15
N GLN A 72 5.92 -6.52 -19.32
CA GLN A 72 6.09 -6.55 -17.87
C GLN A 72 4.82 -6.98 -17.13
N LEU A 73 5.01 -7.81 -16.10
CA LEU A 73 3.95 -8.22 -15.18
C LEU A 73 3.85 -7.24 -14.01
N GLY A 74 2.62 -6.96 -13.62
CA GLY A 74 2.28 -6.18 -12.43
C GLY A 74 1.37 -6.97 -11.50
N LEU A 75 1.58 -6.77 -10.21
CA LEU A 75 0.84 -7.44 -9.15
C LEU A 75 0.20 -6.41 -8.23
N GLY A 76 -1.09 -6.57 -7.97
CA GLY A 76 -1.82 -5.79 -6.99
C GLY A 76 -2.46 -6.70 -5.96
N ILE A 77 -2.15 -6.46 -4.69
CA ILE A 77 -2.72 -7.21 -3.56
C ILE A 77 -3.21 -6.19 -2.53
N VAL A 78 -4.45 -6.38 -2.08
CA VAL A 78 -5.09 -5.52 -1.07
C VAL A 78 -5.79 -6.37 -0.02
N THR A 79 -5.78 -5.91 1.22
CA THR A 79 -6.54 -6.55 2.30
C THR A 79 -8.04 -6.31 2.14
N GLY A 80 -8.85 -7.34 2.38
CA GLY A 80 -10.29 -7.32 2.23
C GLY A 80 -10.76 -7.51 0.78
N ILE A 81 -12.01 -7.13 0.52
CA ILE A 81 -12.65 -7.24 -0.80
C ILE A 81 -12.56 -5.88 -1.49
N ASN A 82 -11.61 -5.74 -2.42
CA ASN A 82 -11.49 -4.53 -3.23
C ASN A 82 -10.84 -4.81 -4.59
N GLU A 83 -11.64 -5.34 -5.51
CA GLU A 83 -11.21 -5.70 -6.86
C GLU A 83 -10.70 -4.52 -7.67
N SER A 84 -11.38 -3.38 -7.55
CA SER A 84 -11.02 -2.14 -8.25
C SER A 84 -9.61 -1.68 -7.85
N LEU A 85 -9.30 -1.66 -6.55
CA LEU A 85 -7.98 -1.25 -6.08
C LEU A 85 -6.91 -2.30 -6.39
N ALA A 86 -7.21 -3.60 -6.27
CA ALA A 86 -6.28 -4.66 -6.63
C ALA A 86 -5.84 -4.53 -8.09
N LEU A 87 -6.79 -4.38 -9.02
CA LEU A 87 -6.49 -4.17 -10.43
C LEU A 87 -5.70 -2.89 -10.67
N THR A 88 -6.12 -1.79 -10.07
CA THR A 88 -5.45 -0.48 -10.15
C THR A 88 -3.99 -0.59 -9.74
N LEU A 89 -3.71 -1.24 -8.60
CA LEU A 89 -2.34 -1.44 -8.11
C LEU A 89 -1.52 -2.33 -9.04
N ALA A 90 -2.13 -3.38 -9.63
CA ALA A 90 -1.44 -4.24 -10.58
C ALA A 90 -0.99 -3.46 -11.82
N ILE A 91 -1.83 -2.58 -12.36
CA ILE A 91 -1.51 -1.73 -13.52
C ILE A 91 -0.36 -0.78 -13.19
N ILE A 92 -0.44 -0.08 -12.06
CA ILE A 92 0.61 0.83 -11.61
C ILE A 92 1.92 0.06 -11.39
N ASP A 93 1.85 -1.12 -10.80
CA ASP A 93 3.03 -1.95 -10.55
C ASP A 93 3.73 -2.37 -11.84
N ALA A 94 2.97 -2.81 -12.86
CA ALA A 94 3.52 -3.11 -14.19
C ALA A 94 4.17 -1.88 -14.82
N ALA A 95 3.53 -0.72 -14.75
CA ALA A 95 4.04 0.54 -15.31
C ALA A 95 5.38 0.94 -14.68
N TYR A 96 5.54 0.75 -13.37
CA TYR A 96 6.81 0.99 -12.69
C TYR A 96 7.87 -0.06 -12.99
N ASN A 97 7.50 -1.33 -13.17
CA ASN A 97 8.46 -2.37 -13.56
C ASN A 97 9.00 -2.13 -14.99
N LEU A 98 8.21 -1.49 -15.84
CA LEU A 98 8.56 -1.08 -17.20
C LEU A 98 9.25 0.31 -17.26
N GLU A 99 9.37 1.01 -16.13
CA GLU A 99 9.96 2.36 -16.04
C GLU A 99 9.35 3.39 -17.01
N LEU A 100 8.02 3.33 -17.21
CA LEU A 100 7.31 4.24 -18.12
C LEU A 100 7.47 5.72 -17.74
N ILE A 101 7.35 6.63 -18.72
CA ILE A 101 7.64 8.06 -18.52
C ILE A 101 6.66 8.72 -17.54
N GLU A 102 5.42 8.26 -17.50
CA GLU A 102 4.34 8.68 -16.61
C GLU A 102 4.72 8.46 -15.15
N THR A 103 5.45 7.38 -14.85
CA THR A 103 5.88 7.04 -13.49
C THR A 103 6.81 8.09 -12.87
N LYS A 104 7.54 8.84 -13.70
CA LYS A 104 8.36 9.97 -13.26
C LYS A 104 7.48 11.11 -12.75
N LYS A 105 6.41 11.44 -13.48
CA LYS A 105 5.44 12.47 -13.09
C LYS A 105 4.68 12.08 -11.81
N TRP A 106 4.29 10.81 -11.70
CA TRP A 106 3.57 10.32 -10.52
C TRP A 106 4.38 10.40 -9.23
N ASN A 107 5.72 10.33 -9.30
CA ASN A 107 6.55 10.42 -8.11
C ASN A 107 6.33 11.74 -7.36
N GLU A 108 6.19 12.87 -8.06
CA GLU A 108 5.92 14.17 -7.44
C GLU A 108 4.58 14.16 -6.68
N LYS A 109 3.54 13.61 -7.31
CA LYS A 109 2.22 13.45 -6.71
C LYS A 109 2.27 12.51 -5.49
N LEU A 110 3.01 11.41 -5.57
CA LEU A 110 3.19 10.47 -4.46
C LEU A 110 3.96 11.08 -3.30
N PHE A 111 4.96 11.91 -3.54
CA PHE A 111 5.65 12.65 -2.48
C PHE A 111 4.73 13.66 -1.79
N TYR A 112 3.86 14.33 -2.55
CA TYR A 112 2.85 15.21 -1.97
C TYR A 112 1.87 14.45 -1.07
N GLU A 113 1.32 13.33 -1.56
CA GLU A 113 0.42 12.50 -0.76
C GLU A 113 1.11 11.91 0.47
N GLU A 114 2.38 11.51 0.36
CA GLU A 114 3.17 11.03 1.49
C GLU A 114 3.26 12.10 2.59
N LYS A 115 3.57 13.35 2.25
CA LYS A 115 3.63 14.45 3.24
C LYS A 115 2.29 14.66 3.93
N LYS A 116 1.18 14.55 3.19
CA LYS A 116 -0.18 14.64 3.76
C LYS A 116 -0.44 13.52 4.76
N LEU A 117 -0.09 12.28 4.41
CA LEU A 117 -0.21 11.11 5.29
C LEU A 117 0.66 11.25 6.55
N GLN A 118 1.89 11.74 6.41
CA GLN A 118 2.77 12.00 7.55
C GLN A 118 2.19 13.04 8.50
N LYS A 119 1.64 14.15 7.98
CA LYS A 119 0.97 15.17 8.80
C LYS A 119 -0.23 14.60 9.55
N GLN A 120 -1.06 13.79 8.89
CA GLN A 120 -2.19 13.11 9.52
C GLN A 120 -1.75 12.15 10.63
N ARG A 121 -0.69 11.35 10.39
CA ARG A 121 -0.12 10.46 11.40
C ARG A 121 0.41 11.23 12.61
N ALA A 122 1.09 12.36 12.40
CA ALA A 122 1.61 13.19 13.49
C ALA A 122 0.48 13.71 14.39
N LEU A 123 -0.62 14.18 13.81
CA LEU A 123 -1.80 14.62 14.55
C LEU A 123 -2.46 13.47 15.33
N GLU A 124 -2.51 12.27 14.74
CA GLU A 124 -3.04 11.09 15.44
C GLU A 124 -2.17 10.69 16.63
N VAL A 125 -0.85 10.69 16.44
CA VAL A 125 0.11 10.41 17.52
C VAL A 125 -0.03 11.45 18.64
N GLU A 126 -0.17 12.73 18.32
CA GLU A 126 -0.42 13.78 19.32
C GLU A 126 -1.69 13.50 20.14
N ARG A 127 -2.76 13.04 19.48
CA ARG A 127 -4.01 12.66 20.18
C ARG A 127 -3.79 11.48 21.11
N ILE A 128 -3.09 10.44 20.66
CA ILE A 128 -2.76 9.26 21.48
C ILE A 128 -1.88 9.65 22.67
N LEU A 129 -0.93 10.56 22.49
CA LEU A 129 -0.04 11.00 23.58
C LEU A 129 -0.79 11.71 24.71
N LYS A 130 -1.97 12.30 24.46
CA LYS A 130 -2.81 12.88 25.51
C LYS A 130 -3.36 11.83 26.49
N THR A 131 -3.38 10.55 26.12
CA THR A 131 -3.77 9.45 27.01
C THR A 131 -2.57 8.78 27.70
N LYS A 132 -1.36 9.32 27.55
CA LYS A 132 -0.17 8.79 28.19
C LYS A 132 -0.20 9.13 29.69
N VAL A 133 -0.22 8.10 30.53
CA VAL A 133 -0.07 8.26 31.98
C VAL A 133 1.40 8.61 32.29
N SER A 134 1.61 9.69 33.05
CA SER A 134 2.92 10.04 33.61
C SER A 134 3.05 9.46 35.01
N PHE A 135 4.18 8.79 35.29
CA PHE A 135 4.49 8.21 36.60
C PHE A 135 5.60 8.97 37.35
N GLU A 136 6.04 10.13 36.82
CA GLU A 136 7.04 10.98 37.50
C GLU A 136 6.37 11.76 38.64
N THR A 137 6.61 11.33 39.88
CA THR A 137 6.33 12.12 41.09
C THR A 137 7.50 13.06 41.36
N MET A 138 7.25 14.37 41.50
CA MET A 138 8.24 15.30 42.06
C MET A 138 8.65 14.79 43.44
N GLN A 139 9.92 14.42 43.61
CA GLN A 139 10.50 14.27 44.94
C GLN A 139 10.63 15.69 45.53
N GLU A 140 9.74 16.04 46.46
CA GLU A 140 9.91 17.19 47.34
C GLU A 140 11.13 16.92 48.23
N TYR A 141 12.15 17.79 48.12
CA TYR A 141 13.26 17.89 49.07
C TYR A 141 12.99 19.04 50.04
#